data_AF-A0A921JX26-F1
#
_entry.id   AF-A0A921JX26-F1
#
_cell.length_a   1.000
_cell.length_b   1.000
_cell.length_c   1.000
_cell.angle_alpha   90.00
_cell.angle_beta   90.00
_cell.angle_gamma   90.00
#
_symmetry.space_group_name_H-M   'P 1'
#
loop_
_entity.id
_entity.type
_entity.pdbx_description
1 polymer ?
#
loop_
_entity_poly.entity_id
_entity_poly.type
_entity_poly.pdbx_seq_one_letter_code
_entity_poly.pdbx_strand_id
1 'polypeptide(L)'
;MPGHSTTTARRLRPGDTAVVLGASELFPTSPAPEWVSDLLSSSTALLYWATDANGGALGFLLATLLPLPDSVEVFIYEMGLAPAHAPGAGGSAAPSAAEISSALIDRAAAFAEDCACTRMWGVPRPGATLYDDGGAQVSSLDIPL
;
A
#
# COMPACT_ATOMS: atom_id res chain seq x y z
N MET A 1 25.05 5.48 10.12
CA MET A 1 23.95 6.06 10.93
C MET A 1 22.67 5.45 10.39
N PRO A 2 21.97 4.57 11.12
CA PRO A 2 20.66 4.12 10.68
C PRO A 2 19.75 5.36 10.66
N GLY A 3 19.30 5.77 9.46
CA GLY A 3 18.33 6.85 9.34
C GLY A 3 17.07 6.44 10.09
N HIS A 4 16.56 7.28 10.98
CA HIS A 4 15.24 7.06 11.54
C HIS A 4 14.26 7.08 10.36
N SER A 5 13.60 5.94 10.05
CA SER A 5 12.53 5.92 9.05
C SER A 5 11.51 6.97 9.43
N THR A 6 11.32 7.96 8.57
CA THR A 6 10.33 9.03 8.74
C THR A 6 8.94 8.58 8.31
N THR A 7 8.87 7.43 7.65
CA THR A 7 7.64 6.79 7.20
C THR A 7 7.12 5.79 8.21
N THR A 8 5.82 5.87 8.48
CA THR A 8 5.08 4.87 9.25
C THR A 8 3.96 4.31 8.40
N ALA A 9 3.74 2.99 8.44
CA ALA A 9 2.67 2.33 7.71
C ALA A 9 1.70 1.59 8.64
N ARG A 10 0.40 1.72 8.40
CA ARG A 10 -0.64 0.99 9.15
C ARG A 10 -1.75 0.48 8.24
N ARG A 11 -2.43 -0.58 8.68
CA ARG A 11 -3.70 -1.02 8.07
C ARG A 11 -4.82 -0.07 8.48
N LEU A 12 -5.59 0.41 7.51
CA LEU A 12 -6.82 1.15 7.76
C LEU A 12 -7.96 0.20 8.17
N ARG A 13 -8.89 0.71 8.99
CA ARG A 13 -9.97 -0.05 9.63
C ARG A 13 -11.32 0.62 9.39
N PRO A 14 -12.45 -0.07 9.69
CA PRO A 14 -13.75 0.60 9.76
C PRO A 14 -13.65 1.85 10.64
N GLY A 15 -13.97 3.02 10.08
CA GLY A 15 -13.83 4.34 10.73
C GLY A 15 -12.76 5.25 10.11
N ASP A 16 -11.84 4.71 9.31
CA ASP A 16 -10.79 5.50 8.63
C ASP A 16 -11.25 6.15 7.30
N THR A 17 -12.56 6.18 7.02
CA THR A 17 -13.09 6.70 5.74
C THR A 17 -12.61 8.11 5.42
N ALA A 18 -12.55 8.99 6.43
CA ALA A 18 -12.08 10.36 6.26
C ALA A 18 -10.60 10.45 5.86
N VAL A 19 -9.77 9.46 6.25
CA VAL A 19 -8.34 9.41 5.89
C VAL A 19 -8.20 9.18 4.38
N VAL A 20 -8.94 8.22 3.83
CA VAL A 20 -8.89 7.89 2.40
C VAL A 20 -9.45 9.02 1.55
N LEU A 21 -10.60 9.57 1.94
CA LEU A 21 -11.24 10.67 1.20
C LEU A 21 -10.44 11.97 1.28
N GLY A 22 -9.74 12.22 2.39
CA GLY A 22 -8.89 13.39 2.59
C GLY A 22 -7.60 13.39 1.76
N ALA A 23 -7.23 12.24 1.19
CA ALA A 23 -6.02 12.06 0.37
C ALA A 23 -6.37 11.47 -1.01
N SER A 24 -7.48 11.93 -1.59
CA SER A 24 -7.99 11.43 -2.87
C SER A 24 -7.01 11.59 -4.04
N GLU A 25 -6.05 12.51 -3.94
CA GLU A 25 -4.97 12.75 -4.89
C GLU A 25 -3.97 11.59 -5.01
N LEU A 26 -3.94 10.68 -4.03
CA LEU A 26 -3.12 9.47 -4.11
C LEU A 26 -3.68 8.47 -5.12
N PHE A 27 -4.97 8.56 -5.45
CA PHE A 27 -5.65 7.62 -6.32
C PHE A 27 -5.71 8.15 -7.76
N PRO A 28 -5.56 7.29 -8.78
CA PRO A 28 -5.78 7.67 -10.18
C PRO A 28 -7.19 8.22 -10.45
N THR A 29 -8.16 7.79 -9.66
CA THR A 29 -9.55 8.27 -9.68
C THR A 29 -9.99 8.48 -8.24
N SER A 30 -10.56 9.65 -7.94
CA SER A 30 -11.01 9.96 -6.58
C SER A 30 -11.97 8.88 -6.07
N PRO A 31 -11.69 8.28 -4.90
CA PRO A 31 -12.49 7.18 -4.39
C PRO A 31 -13.86 7.67 -3.92
N ALA A 32 -14.91 6.92 -4.24
CA ALA A 32 -16.27 7.21 -3.78
C ALA A 32 -16.45 6.81 -2.30
N PRO A 33 -17.16 7.61 -1.47
CA PRO A 33 -17.33 7.32 -0.04
C PRO A 33 -17.90 5.94 0.27
N GLU A 34 -18.90 5.50 -0.49
CA GLU A 34 -19.53 4.19 -0.36
C GLU A 34 -18.55 3.05 -0.65
N TRP A 35 -17.72 3.20 -1.69
CA TRP A 35 -16.68 2.23 -2.03
C TRP A 35 -15.63 2.13 -0.92
N VAL A 36 -15.21 3.28 -0.35
CA VAL A 36 -14.27 3.28 0.79
C VAL A 36 -14.87 2.58 2.00
N SER A 37 -16.14 2.85 2.30
CA SER A 37 -16.83 2.22 3.43
C SER A 37 -16.91 0.69 3.27
N ASP A 38 -17.27 0.22 2.08
CA ASP A 38 -17.33 -1.21 1.76
C ASP A 38 -15.94 -1.86 1.83
N LEU A 39 -14.94 -1.19 1.27
CA LEU A 39 -13.54 -1.63 1.31
C LEU A 39 -13.04 -1.79 2.75
N LEU A 40 -13.23 -0.79 3.59
CA LEU A 40 -12.75 -0.80 4.97
C LEU A 40 -13.53 -1.77 5.86
N SER A 41 -14.77 -2.11 5.50
CA SER A 41 -15.60 -3.08 6.20
C SER A 41 -15.39 -4.53 5.75
N SER A 42 -14.70 -4.74 4.63
CA SER A 42 -14.41 -6.07 4.10
C SER A 42 -13.45 -6.84 5.02
N SER A 43 -13.76 -8.13 5.23
CA SER A 43 -12.88 -9.04 5.98
C SER A 43 -11.64 -9.44 5.19
N THR A 44 -11.71 -9.42 3.86
CA THR A 44 -10.63 -9.85 2.98
C THR A 44 -9.84 -8.68 2.39
N ALA A 45 -10.46 -7.51 2.21
CA ALA A 45 -9.75 -6.37 1.66
C ALA A 45 -8.78 -5.76 2.69
N LEU A 46 -7.60 -5.40 2.19
CA LEU A 46 -6.50 -4.83 2.95
C LEU A 46 -6.13 -3.49 2.32
N LEU A 47 -6.26 -2.41 3.08
CA LEU A 47 -5.75 -1.10 2.69
C LEU A 47 -4.70 -0.68 3.71
N TYR A 48 -3.44 -0.60 3.27
CA TYR A 48 -2.33 -0.08 4.06
C TYR A 48 -2.04 1.35 3.66
N TRP A 49 -1.66 2.16 4.63
CA TRP A 49 -1.50 3.60 4.51
C TRP A 49 -0.19 4.05 5.11
N ALA A 50 0.60 4.79 4.33
CA ALA A 50 1.87 5.35 4.75
C ALA A 50 1.73 6.84 5.07
N THR A 51 2.30 7.25 6.21
CA THR A 51 2.32 8.64 6.68
C THR A 51 3.71 9.07 7.10
N ASP A 52 4.00 10.36 6.91
CA ASP A 52 5.20 10.98 7.46
C ASP A 52 5.07 11.22 8.98
N ALA A 53 6.12 11.79 9.58
CA ALA A 53 6.16 12.12 11.00
C ALA A 53 5.09 13.15 11.44
N ASN A 54 4.50 13.90 10.51
CA ASN A 54 3.45 14.90 10.77
C ASN A 54 2.04 14.35 10.48
N GLY A 55 1.91 13.10 10.05
CA GLY A 55 0.65 12.48 9.65
C GLY A 55 0.21 12.81 8.22
N GLY A 56 1.07 13.43 7.41
CA GLY A 56 0.83 13.66 5.99
C GLY A 56 0.81 12.35 5.23
N ALA A 57 -0.18 12.16 4.34
CA ALA A 57 -0.33 10.94 3.55
C ALA A 57 0.75 10.87 2.46
N LEU A 58 1.48 9.76 2.42
CA LEU A 58 2.61 9.54 1.50
C LEU A 58 2.28 8.54 0.40
N GLY A 59 1.41 7.57 0.70
CA GLY A 59 1.06 6.51 -0.22
C GLY A 59 0.19 5.44 0.43
N PHE A 60 -0.21 4.47 -0.38
CA PHE A 60 -1.04 3.35 0.05
C PHE A 60 -0.68 2.07 -0.71
N LEU A 61 -1.09 0.94 -0.14
CA LEU A 61 -1.09 -0.38 -0.77
C LEU A 61 -2.47 -1.00 -0.61
N LEU A 62 -3.11 -1.34 -1.73
CA LEU A 62 -4.41 -2.00 -1.77
C LEU A 62 -4.24 -3.45 -2.18
N ALA A 63 -4.71 -4.36 -1.33
CA ALA A 63 -4.61 -5.80 -1.53
C ALA A 63 -5.88 -6.52 -1.04
N THR A 64 -5.95 -7.82 -1.29
CA THR A 64 -6.94 -8.73 -0.69
C THR A 64 -6.28 -10.00 -0.20
N LEU A 65 -6.83 -10.59 0.85
CA LEU A 65 -6.64 -12.00 1.12
C LEU A 65 -7.34 -12.82 0.05
N LEU A 66 -6.62 -13.80 -0.49
CA LEU A 66 -7.07 -14.71 -1.52
C LEU A 66 -7.00 -16.15 -0.97
N PRO A 67 -8.12 -16.70 -0.48
CA PRO A 67 -8.17 -18.09 -0.07
C PRO A 67 -8.10 -19.01 -1.30
N LEU A 68 -7.13 -19.92 -1.31
CA LEU A 68 -6.96 -20.98 -2.29
C LEU A 68 -7.31 -22.33 -1.64
N PRO A 69 -7.47 -23.42 -2.41
CA PRO A 69 -7.83 -24.73 -1.85
C PRO A 69 -6.88 -25.23 -0.73
N ASP A 70 -5.57 -24.96 -0.86
CA ASP A 70 -4.53 -25.49 0.05
C ASP A 70 -3.73 -24.40 0.76
N SER A 71 -3.98 -23.12 0.49
CA SER A 71 -3.22 -22.01 1.03
C SER A 71 -4.05 -20.74 1.10
N VAL A 72 -3.51 -19.73 1.80
CA VAL A 72 -3.99 -18.35 1.68
C VAL A 72 -2.84 -17.53 1.14
N GLU A 73 -3.15 -16.63 0.23
CA GLU A 73 -2.20 -15.69 -0.35
C GLU A 73 -2.73 -14.27 -0.23
N VAL A 74 -1.85 -13.28 -0.42
CA VAL A 74 -2.24 -11.87 -0.52
C VAL A 74 -2.01 -11.41 -1.95
N PHE A 75 -3.09 -10.95 -2.59
CA PHE A 75 -3.04 -10.37 -3.92
C PHE A 75 -3.06 -8.83 -3.84
N ILE A 76 -2.03 -8.18 -4.38
CA ILE A 76 -1.88 -6.72 -4.40
C ILE A 76 -2.42 -6.17 -5.72
N TYR A 77 -3.44 -5.31 -5.63
CA TYR A 77 -4.06 -4.69 -6.80
C TYR A 77 -3.29 -3.47 -7.30
N GLU A 78 -2.84 -2.64 -6.36
CA GLU A 78 -2.22 -1.37 -6.66
C GLU A 78 -1.49 -0.78 -5.45
N MET A 79 -0.55 0.09 -5.75
CA MET A 79 0.13 0.98 -4.84
C MET A 79 0.07 2.39 -5.41
N GLY A 80 -0.28 3.36 -4.58
CA GLY A 80 -0.26 4.78 -4.91
C GLY A 80 0.78 5.50 -4.07
N LEU A 81 1.48 6.45 -4.68
CA LEU A 81 2.41 7.35 -3.99
C LEU A 81 1.99 8.79 -4.27
N ALA A 82 2.16 9.67 -3.29
CA ALA A 82 1.95 11.10 -3.50
C ALA A 82 2.88 11.60 -4.61
N PRO A 83 2.44 12.53 -5.49
CA PRO A 83 3.21 12.95 -6.67
C PRO A 83 4.62 13.44 -6.35
N ALA A 84 4.82 14.05 -5.18
CA ALA A 84 6.13 14.53 -4.73
C ALA A 84 7.13 13.40 -4.46
N HIS A 85 6.65 12.19 -4.21
CA HIS A 85 7.44 11.01 -3.85
C HIS A 85 7.50 9.95 -4.95
N ALA A 86 6.81 10.17 -6.07
CA ALA A 86 6.81 9.23 -7.19
C ALA A 86 8.22 9.13 -7.83
N PRO A 87 8.58 7.96 -8.38
CA PRO A 87 9.86 7.80 -9.08
C PRO A 87 10.01 8.83 -10.20
N GLY A 88 11.16 9.52 -10.23
CA GLY A 88 11.43 10.53 -11.25
C GLY A 88 10.81 11.91 -10.99
N ALA A 89 10.22 12.18 -9.82
CA ALA A 89 9.69 13.49 -9.43
C ALA A 89 10.74 14.63 -9.36
N GLY A 90 12.00 14.37 -9.72
CA GLY A 90 13.06 15.38 -9.90
C GLY A 90 13.56 16.05 -8.61
N GLY A 91 12.97 15.72 -7.45
CA GLY A 91 13.34 16.26 -6.15
C GLY A 91 13.84 15.18 -5.19
N SER A 92 14.67 15.58 -4.22
CA SER A 92 15.10 14.75 -3.08
C SER A 92 14.00 14.72 -2.00
N ALA A 93 12.74 14.52 -2.38
CA ALA A 93 11.63 14.49 -1.43
C ALA A 93 11.87 13.37 -0.42
N ALA A 94 11.92 13.74 0.85
CA ALA A 94 11.93 12.79 1.95
C ALA A 94 10.49 12.64 2.44
N PRO A 95 10.01 11.41 2.67
CA PRO A 95 10.68 10.13 2.43
C PRO A 95 10.74 9.73 0.94
N SER A 96 11.70 8.88 0.58
CA SER A 96 11.84 8.41 -0.81
C SER A 96 10.77 7.38 -1.19
N ALA A 97 10.55 7.17 -2.50
CA ALA A 97 9.66 6.11 -3.00
C ALA A 97 9.98 4.73 -2.38
N ALA A 98 11.28 4.40 -2.26
CA ALA A 98 11.77 3.16 -1.67
C ALA A 98 11.40 3.03 -0.19
N GLU A 99 11.55 4.11 0.57
CA GLU A 99 11.19 4.10 1.99
C GLU A 99 9.67 3.89 2.17
N ILE A 100 8.86 4.54 1.32
CA ILE A 100 7.41 4.41 1.37
C ILE A 100 6.94 3.02 0.94
N SER A 101 7.44 2.51 -0.18
CA SER A 101 7.05 1.19 -0.69
C SER A 101 7.50 0.07 0.23
N SER A 102 8.74 0.11 0.74
CA SER A 102 9.24 -0.84 1.73
C SER A 102 8.38 -0.84 3.00
N ALA A 103 8.06 0.32 3.58
CA ALA A 103 7.22 0.39 4.78
C ALA A 103 5.81 -0.21 4.56
N LEU A 104 5.22 0.01 3.38
CA LEU A 104 3.92 -0.57 3.02
C LEU A 104 4.00 -2.09 2.83
N ILE A 105 5.01 -2.57 2.10
CA ILE A 105 5.24 -3.98 1.83
C ILE A 105 5.52 -4.73 3.13
N ASP A 106 6.43 -4.23 3.97
CA ASP A 106 6.79 -4.83 5.25
C ASP A 106 5.57 -4.97 6.16
N ARG A 107 4.70 -3.94 6.20
CA ARG A 107 3.49 -4.01 7.03
C ARG A 107 2.48 -5.02 6.49
N ALA A 108 2.35 -5.13 5.17
CA ALA A 108 1.52 -6.14 4.54
C ALA A 108 2.08 -7.55 4.72
N ALA A 109 3.40 -7.73 4.61
CA ALA A 109 4.11 -8.99 4.82
C ALA A 109 3.95 -9.48 6.25
N ALA A 110 4.17 -8.63 7.25
CA ALA A 110 3.96 -8.98 8.65
C ALA A 110 2.53 -9.48 8.92
N PHE A 111 1.51 -8.83 8.32
CA PHE A 111 0.13 -9.31 8.44
C PHE A 111 -0.11 -10.64 7.72
N ALA A 112 0.50 -10.82 6.55
CA ALA A 112 0.38 -12.03 5.77
C ALA A 112 1.03 -13.22 6.51
N GLU A 113 2.20 -13.02 7.12
CA GLU A 113 2.86 -13.97 8.02
C GLU A 113 1.97 -14.31 9.23
N ASP A 114 1.38 -13.31 9.89
CA ASP A 114 0.44 -13.52 11.01
C ASP A 114 -0.78 -14.35 10.60
N CYS A 115 -1.18 -14.29 9.32
CA CYS A 115 -2.28 -15.07 8.75
C CYS A 115 -1.84 -16.41 8.17
N ALA A 116 -0.56 -16.80 8.33
CA ALA A 116 0.05 -17.97 7.71
C ALA A 116 -0.15 -18.01 6.18
N CYS A 117 -0.15 -16.83 5.54
CA CYS A 117 -0.15 -16.74 4.09
C CYS A 117 1.19 -17.26 3.55
N THR A 118 1.13 -17.90 2.38
CA THR A 118 2.31 -18.52 1.76
C THR A 118 3.02 -17.59 0.78
N ARG A 119 2.35 -16.53 0.35
CA ARG A 119 2.82 -15.64 -0.71
C ARG A 119 2.10 -14.30 -0.72
N MET A 120 2.85 -13.26 -1.08
CA MET A 120 2.35 -11.97 -1.52
C MET A 120 2.69 -11.76 -3.00
N TRP A 121 1.71 -11.44 -3.83
CA TRP A 121 1.96 -11.20 -5.25
C TRP A 121 0.96 -10.21 -5.83
N GLY A 122 1.27 -9.63 -6.98
CA GLY A 122 0.38 -8.66 -7.62
C GLY A 122 0.72 -8.39 -9.07
N VAL A 123 -0.29 -7.96 -9.81
CA VAL A 123 -0.15 -7.39 -11.16
C VAL A 123 -1.00 -6.11 -11.16
N PRO A 124 -0.46 -4.95 -11.59
CA PRO A 124 -1.21 -3.71 -11.56
C PRO A 124 -2.42 -3.82 -12.47
N ARG A 125 -3.58 -3.34 -11.98
CA ARG A 125 -4.75 -3.14 -12.83
C ARG A 125 -4.44 -2.09 -13.92
N PRO A 126 -5.17 -2.08 -15.06
CA PRO A 126 -5.02 -1.01 -16.05
C PRO A 126 -5.14 0.38 -15.40
N GLY A 127 -4.11 1.22 -15.58
CA GLY A 127 -4.04 2.57 -14.99
C GLY A 127 -3.55 2.63 -13.53
N ALA A 128 -3.30 1.48 -12.90
CA ALA A 128 -2.70 1.40 -11.57
C ALA A 128 -1.20 1.15 -11.64
N THR A 129 -0.52 1.31 -10.51
CA THR A 129 0.93 1.10 -10.37
C THR A 129 1.22 0.08 -9.28
N LEU A 130 2.33 -0.64 -9.40
CA LEU A 130 2.96 -1.39 -8.31
C LEU A 130 4.41 -0.92 -8.19
N TYR A 131 4.94 -0.98 -6.97
CA TYR A 131 6.33 -0.68 -6.68
C TYR A 131 6.98 -1.87 -5.97
N ASP A 132 8.26 -2.11 -6.22
CA ASP A 132 9.07 -3.01 -5.39
C ASP A 132 9.53 -2.30 -4.10
N ASP A 133 10.25 -3.04 -3.24
CA ASP A 133 10.85 -2.52 -2.01
C ASP A 133 11.92 -1.44 -2.27
N GLY A 134 12.54 -1.46 -3.46
CA GLY A 134 13.42 -0.40 -3.96
C GLY A 134 12.70 0.85 -4.47
N GLY A 135 11.37 0.85 -4.47
CA GLY A 135 10.54 1.97 -4.94
C GLY A 135 10.50 2.11 -6.46
N ALA A 136 11.00 1.13 -7.21
CA ALA A 136 10.90 1.12 -8.66
C ALA A 136 9.52 0.61 -9.08
N GLN A 137 8.95 1.22 -10.12
CA GLN A 137 7.70 0.75 -10.70
C GLN A 137 7.91 -0.60 -11.39
N VAL A 138 7.06 -1.57 -11.09
CA VAL A 138 7.14 -2.94 -11.63
C VAL A 138 5.84 -3.37 -12.32
N SER A 139 5.96 -4.27 -13.29
CA SER A 139 4.81 -4.89 -13.99
C SER A 139 4.18 -6.05 -13.21
N SER A 140 4.88 -6.56 -12.21
CA SER A 140 4.43 -7.62 -11.31
C SER A 140 5.26 -7.60 -10.04
N LEU A 141 4.65 -7.99 -8.93
CA LEU A 141 5.32 -8.17 -7.65
C LEU A 141 5.18 -9.62 -7.21
N ASP A 142 6.24 -10.19 -6.67
CA ASP A 142 6.26 -11.56 -6.16
C ASP A 142 7.17 -11.65 -4.93
N ILE A 143 6.58 -11.91 -3.78
CA ILE A 143 7.24 -11.93 -2.48
C ILE A 143 6.86 -13.25 -1.79
N PRO A 144 7.79 -14.21 -1.67
CA PRO A 144 7.59 -15.39 -0.84
C PRO A 144 7.58 -14.99 0.64
N LEU A 145 6.72 -15.63 1.43
CA LEU A 145 6.56 -15.42 2.88
C LEU A 145 7.03 -16.65 3.67
#